data_AF-A0AAU9LFN5-F1
#
_entry.id   AF-A0AAU9LFN5-F1
#
_cell.length_a   1.000
_cell.length_b   1.000
_cell.length_c   1.000
_cell.angle_alpha   90.00
_cell.angle_beta   90.00
_cell.angle_gamma   90.00
#
_symmetry.space_group_name_H-M   'P 1'
#
loop_
_entity.id
_entity.type
_entity.pdbx_description
1 polymer ?
#
loop_
_entity_poly.entity_id
_entity_poly.type
_entity_poly.pdbx_seq_one_letter_code
_entity_poly.pdbx_strand_id
1 'polypeptide(L)'
;MWSTEDLNNMQSFEIEDGVFGCGKLVITQMTRDSEGPSNVKGNLYDTVEEYKENFDKMFNKVSSRKEDMYGIVSDCISKFPDVNITNELKEEFIKLFSDPIFSSADNQNNENKKRDHMKGLNLKMNVLLIQVLIRCAQDKNRMEVLFETNTGEIMHRHDFESMRPEHVIHHRVIDSWATVLNYEEQKSKSKPYRMFLNTKIMSSELLDETKSFDERFLTFETRVDKFLSNFKADVDFNDLKLVVFSIHNGDQMYVVVFNLTYPQVHIIDSIKTKSLEETYGMTPTSLKLYFIRYLEKTTFIVNKIKGLRSTTVKMMKIDWNTKKLTTENGELLIRHMEKYCGEKQGKWNVEMEKGSDVQDVQFVKLRALYSVKIATHEINNHKERVIKEAIEFGKFDHATRKRC
;
A
#
# COMPACT_ATOMS: atom_id res chain seq x y z
N MET A 1 17.88 -19.55 20.41
CA MET A 1 17.88 -18.17 20.95
C MET A 1 19.17 -17.56 20.44
N TRP A 2 19.08 -16.60 19.51
CA TRP A 2 20.26 -16.00 18.90
C TRP A 2 20.87 -14.96 19.83
N SER A 3 22.19 -14.90 19.86
CA SER A 3 22.96 -13.99 20.71
C SER A 3 22.98 -12.57 20.12
N THR A 4 23.32 -11.59 20.95
CA THR A 4 23.55 -10.20 20.52
C THR A 4 24.65 -10.10 19.45
N GLU A 5 25.58 -11.05 19.42
CA GLU A 5 26.64 -11.16 18.42
C GLU A 5 26.09 -11.68 17.08
N ASP A 6 25.17 -12.64 17.10
CA ASP A 6 24.43 -13.09 15.89
C ASP A 6 23.58 -11.95 15.30
N LEU A 7 23.02 -11.08 16.15
CA LEU A 7 22.22 -9.91 15.74
C LEU A 7 23.07 -8.80 15.11
N ASN A 8 24.24 -8.52 15.69
CA ASN A 8 25.18 -7.53 15.14
C ASN A 8 25.82 -8.02 13.83
N ASN A 9 26.09 -9.32 13.72
CA ASN A 9 26.61 -9.92 12.48
C ASN A 9 25.60 -9.87 11.34
N MET A 10 24.29 -9.87 11.63
CA MET A 10 23.23 -9.78 10.62
C MET A 10 22.98 -8.33 10.20
N GLN A 11 23.00 -7.37 11.14
CA GLN A 11 23.01 -5.93 10.81
C GLN A 11 24.27 -5.52 10.03
N SER A 12 25.43 -6.10 10.37
CA SER A 12 26.66 -5.86 9.60
C SER A 12 26.60 -6.54 8.24
N PHE A 13 25.98 -7.72 8.09
CA PHE A 13 25.72 -8.33 6.78
C PHE A 13 24.82 -7.44 5.91
N GLU A 14 23.78 -6.85 6.50
CA GLU A 14 22.86 -5.91 5.83
C GLU A 14 23.52 -4.57 5.44
N ILE A 15 24.63 -4.20 6.11
CA ILE A 15 25.41 -2.98 5.83
C ILE A 15 26.61 -3.26 4.90
N GLU A 16 27.29 -4.41 5.05
CA GLU A 16 28.46 -4.83 4.25
C GLU A 16 28.07 -5.27 2.84
N ASP A 17 26.85 -5.78 2.64
CA ASP A 17 26.37 -6.16 1.29
C ASP A 17 26.01 -4.96 0.40
N GLY A 18 26.11 -3.71 0.85
CA GLY A 18 26.13 -2.52 -0.03
C GLY A 18 24.97 -2.35 -1.03
N VAL A 19 23.87 -3.10 -0.87
CA VAL A 19 22.78 -3.16 -1.86
C VAL A 19 21.49 -2.83 -1.14
N PHE A 20 21.19 -1.55 -0.98
CA PHE A 20 19.84 -0.99 -1.14
C PHE A 20 19.93 0.55 -1.12
N GLY A 21 19.80 1.17 -2.29
CA GLY A 21 19.05 2.42 -2.47
C GLY A 21 19.58 3.73 -1.87
N CYS A 22 20.66 3.78 -1.10
CA CYS A 22 21.32 5.04 -0.76
C CYS A 22 22.27 5.45 -1.89
N GLY A 23 21.71 5.81 -3.04
CA GLY A 23 22.44 6.53 -4.09
C GLY A 23 23.00 7.84 -3.52
N LYS A 24 24.22 8.19 -3.91
CA LYS A 24 24.93 9.39 -3.47
C LYS A 24 24.02 10.62 -3.44
N LEU A 25 23.98 11.28 -2.27
CA LEU A 25 23.46 12.64 -2.10
C LEU A 25 24.18 13.57 -3.08
N VAL A 26 23.52 13.89 -4.19
CA VAL A 26 23.76 15.16 -4.89
C VAL A 26 22.73 16.12 -4.34
N ILE A 27 23.13 16.85 -3.30
CA ILE A 27 22.38 18.01 -2.81
C ILE A 27 22.47 19.08 -3.90
N THR A 28 21.51 19.09 -4.82
CA THR A 28 21.31 20.28 -5.65
C THR A 28 20.55 21.29 -4.78
N GLN A 29 21.32 22.20 -4.17
CA GLN A 29 20.81 23.38 -3.49
C GLN A 29 19.86 24.12 -4.44
N MET A 30 18.55 24.07 -4.18
CA MET A 30 17.66 25.11 -4.66
C MET A 30 17.84 26.33 -3.77
N THR A 31 18.63 27.28 -4.27
CA THR A 31 18.77 28.63 -3.76
C THR A 31 17.39 29.27 -3.59
N ARG A 32 16.99 29.50 -2.34
CA ARG A 32 16.02 30.54 -2.00
C ARG A 32 16.83 31.76 -1.59
N ASP A 33 16.69 32.82 -2.38
CA ASP A 33 17.24 34.12 -2.08
C ASP A 33 16.71 34.65 -0.74
N SER A 34 17.61 35.41 -0.13
CA SER A 34 17.63 36.03 1.19
C SER A 34 16.41 36.86 1.58
N GLU A 35 16.02 36.76 2.86
CA GLU A 35 15.91 37.89 3.80
C GLU A 35 15.71 37.42 5.26
N GLY A 36 16.67 37.74 6.15
CA GLY A 36 16.48 37.95 7.60
C GLY A 36 16.39 36.74 8.57
N PRO A 37 17.16 36.71 9.68
CA PRO A 37 17.20 35.56 10.57
C PRO A 37 16.04 35.60 11.57
N SER A 38 15.14 34.61 11.52
CA SER A 38 14.29 34.29 12.66
C SER A 38 14.55 32.84 13.07
N ASN A 39 14.88 32.69 14.35
CA ASN A 39 15.18 31.43 15.02
C ASN A 39 14.13 30.35 14.70
N VAL A 40 14.52 29.34 13.93
CA VAL A 40 13.89 28.02 14.00
C VAL A 40 14.97 27.06 14.45
N LYS A 41 15.15 26.96 15.77
CA LYS A 41 15.65 25.74 16.37
C LYS A 41 14.64 24.65 16.01
N GLY A 42 15.09 23.59 15.34
CA GLY A 42 14.30 22.39 15.18
C GLY A 42 13.92 21.87 16.57
N ASN A 43 12.63 21.94 16.90
CA ASN A 43 12.09 21.20 18.03
C ASN A 43 11.82 19.77 17.53
N LEU A 44 12.66 18.86 18.00
CA LEU A 44 12.31 17.47 18.22
C LEU A 44 11.18 17.42 19.28
N TYR A 45 10.21 16.52 19.08
CA TYR A 45 9.06 16.19 19.94
C TYR A 45 7.86 17.15 19.89
N ASP A 46 6.95 16.90 18.96
CA ASP A 46 5.52 17.21 19.17
C ASP A 46 4.97 16.10 20.10
N THR A 47 4.30 16.48 21.18
CA THR A 47 3.83 15.53 22.20
C THR A 47 2.62 14.73 21.71
N VAL A 48 2.40 13.51 22.25
CA VAL A 48 1.24 12.66 21.92
C VAL A 48 -0.09 13.37 22.19
N GLU A 49 -0.11 14.25 23.18
CA GLU A 49 -1.22 15.10 23.56
C GLU A 49 -1.61 16.06 22.44
N GLU A 50 -0.64 16.66 21.76
CA GLU A 50 -0.85 17.61 20.66
C GLU A 50 -1.42 16.91 19.41
N TYR A 51 -0.93 15.71 19.09
CA TYR A 51 -1.49 14.88 18.00
C TYR A 51 -2.93 14.44 18.27
N LYS A 52 -3.23 14.04 19.52
CA LYS A 52 -4.59 13.66 19.91
C LYS A 52 -5.53 14.85 19.87
N GLU A 53 -5.09 16.01 20.32
CA GLU A 53 -5.87 17.23 20.25
C GLU A 53 -6.19 17.59 18.79
N ASN A 54 -5.23 17.43 17.88
CA ASN A 54 -5.44 17.64 16.45
C ASN A 54 -6.42 16.62 15.84
N PHE A 55 -6.30 15.34 16.19
CA PHE A 55 -7.24 14.31 15.73
C PHE A 55 -8.66 14.53 16.28
N ASP A 56 -8.81 14.81 17.57
CA ASP A 56 -10.11 15.05 18.21
C ASP A 56 -10.75 16.34 17.65
N LYS A 57 -9.97 17.41 17.42
CA LYS A 57 -10.44 18.62 16.73
C LYS A 57 -10.94 18.28 15.32
N MET A 58 -10.20 17.48 14.57
CA MET A 58 -10.57 17.08 13.21
C MET A 58 -11.82 16.20 13.19
N PHE A 59 -11.89 15.20 14.07
CA PHE A 59 -13.03 14.30 14.18
C PHE A 59 -14.30 15.05 14.59
N ASN A 60 -14.20 15.97 15.56
CA ASN A 60 -15.33 16.80 15.98
C ASN A 60 -15.77 17.75 14.86
N LYS A 61 -14.85 18.29 14.06
CA LYS A 61 -15.18 19.13 12.89
C LYS A 61 -15.91 18.33 11.80
N VAL A 62 -15.48 17.11 11.52
CA VAL A 62 -16.16 16.21 10.56
C VAL A 62 -17.54 15.81 11.09
N SER A 63 -17.66 15.50 12.38
CA SER A 63 -18.93 15.15 13.02
C SER A 63 -19.90 16.33 13.02
N SER A 64 -19.44 17.54 13.34
CA SER A 64 -20.24 18.77 13.26
C SER A 64 -20.75 19.02 11.84
N ARG A 65 -19.88 18.90 10.83
CA ARG A 65 -20.27 19.04 9.42
C ARG A 65 -21.28 17.99 8.99
N LYS A 66 -21.18 16.76 9.49
CA LYS A 66 -22.16 15.69 9.23
C LYS A 66 -23.55 16.07 9.76
N GLU A 67 -23.62 16.59 10.98
CA GLU A 67 -24.89 17.06 11.57
C GLU A 67 -25.45 18.27 10.81
N ASP A 68 -24.61 19.23 10.43
CA ASP A 68 -25.02 20.37 9.60
C ASP A 68 -25.61 19.90 8.25
N MET A 69 -24.93 18.97 7.58
CA MET A 69 -25.39 18.37 6.33
C MET A 69 -26.70 17.60 6.51
N TYR A 70 -26.83 16.84 7.60
CA TYR A 70 -28.08 16.14 7.92
C TYR A 70 -29.24 17.12 8.13
N GLY A 71 -28.99 18.23 8.84
CA GLY A 71 -29.96 19.31 9.02
C GLY A 71 -30.42 19.91 7.69
N ILE A 72 -29.49 20.22 6.79
CA ILE A 72 -29.78 20.76 5.45
C ILE A 72 -30.59 19.77 4.61
N VAL A 73 -30.19 18.49 4.58
CA VAL A 73 -30.88 17.45 3.81
C VAL A 73 -32.28 17.20 4.38
N SER A 74 -32.43 17.16 5.71
CA SER A 74 -33.72 17.00 6.38
C SER A 74 -34.67 18.19 6.11
N ASP A 75 -34.17 19.42 6.21
CA ASP A 75 -34.93 20.63 5.87
C ASP A 75 -35.35 20.62 4.38
N CYS A 76 -34.46 20.24 3.48
CA CYS A 76 -34.75 20.11 2.04
C CYS A 76 -35.83 19.06 1.77
N ILE A 77 -35.74 17.87 2.38
CA ILE A 77 -36.76 16.80 2.27
C ILE A 77 -38.11 17.28 2.82
N SER A 78 -38.12 18.01 3.93
CA SER A 78 -39.36 18.51 4.54
C SER A 78 -40.08 19.55 3.66
N LYS A 79 -39.32 20.37 2.94
CA LYS A 79 -39.86 21.44 2.08
C LYS A 79 -40.21 20.95 0.67
N PHE A 80 -39.51 19.93 0.17
CA PHE A 80 -39.63 19.43 -1.20
C PHE A 80 -39.68 17.90 -1.26
N PRO A 81 -40.73 17.26 -0.71
CA PRO A 81 -40.77 15.79 -0.54
C PRO A 81 -40.82 14.99 -1.86
N ASP A 82 -41.34 15.59 -2.94
CA ASP A 82 -41.63 14.88 -4.20
C ASP A 82 -40.74 15.30 -5.39
N VAL A 83 -39.59 15.93 -5.13
CA VAL A 83 -38.66 16.36 -6.18
C VAL A 83 -37.58 15.29 -6.38
N ASN A 84 -37.28 14.94 -7.64
CA ASN A 84 -36.29 13.89 -7.95
C ASN A 84 -34.90 14.16 -7.33
N ILE A 85 -34.54 15.45 -7.22
CA ILE A 85 -33.32 15.95 -6.61
C ILE A 85 -33.22 15.58 -5.11
N THR A 86 -34.34 15.53 -4.38
CA THR A 86 -34.34 15.21 -2.94
C THR A 86 -34.02 13.74 -2.67
N ASN A 87 -34.38 12.85 -3.60
CA ASN A 87 -33.97 11.44 -3.56
C ASN A 87 -32.49 11.27 -3.94
N GLU A 88 -32.00 12.01 -4.94
CA GLU A 88 -30.58 11.99 -5.31
C GLU A 88 -29.67 12.50 -4.17
N LEU A 89 -30.03 13.62 -3.52
CA LEU A 89 -29.30 14.15 -2.35
C LEU A 89 -29.29 13.16 -1.17
N LYS A 90 -30.39 12.44 -0.96
CA LYS A 90 -30.48 11.39 0.07
C LYS A 90 -29.56 10.22 -0.24
N GLU A 91 -29.53 9.75 -1.48
CA GLU A 91 -28.65 8.67 -1.92
C GLU A 91 -27.17 9.09 -1.86
N GLU A 92 -26.82 10.32 -2.25
CA GLU A 92 -25.45 10.84 -2.12
C GLU A 92 -25.01 10.95 -0.66
N PHE A 93 -25.87 11.48 0.23
CA PHE A 93 -25.60 11.55 1.67
C PHE A 93 -25.42 10.15 2.28
N ILE A 94 -26.33 9.22 1.97
CA ILE A 94 -26.23 7.84 2.43
C ILE A 94 -24.95 7.21 1.91
N LYS A 95 -24.60 7.36 0.64
CA LYS A 95 -23.38 6.79 0.05
C LYS A 95 -22.11 7.35 0.68
N LEU A 96 -22.06 8.64 1.00
CA LEU A 96 -20.93 9.29 1.64
C LEU A 96 -20.65 8.76 3.06
N PHE A 97 -21.72 8.41 3.80
CA PHE A 97 -21.62 7.98 5.21
C PHE A 97 -21.92 6.49 5.46
N SER A 98 -22.28 5.71 4.44
CA SER A 98 -22.48 4.24 4.49
C SER A 98 -21.20 3.45 4.22
N ASP A 99 -20.10 4.13 3.91
CA ASP A 99 -18.76 3.54 3.89
C ASP A 99 -18.46 2.90 5.28
N PRO A 100 -17.95 1.65 5.39
CA PRO A 100 -17.82 0.90 6.65
C PRO A 100 -17.05 1.61 7.77
N ILE A 101 -16.35 2.69 7.44
CA ILE A 101 -15.63 3.50 8.41
C ILE A 101 -16.50 4.58 9.09
N PHE A 102 -17.64 4.96 8.51
CA PHE A 102 -18.51 6.02 9.05
C PHE A 102 -19.88 5.53 9.55
N SER A 103 -20.20 4.24 9.38
CA SER A 103 -21.49 3.72 9.83
C SER A 103 -21.53 3.54 11.36
N SER A 104 -22.04 4.52 12.08
CA SER A 104 -22.79 4.28 13.32
C SER A 104 -24.26 4.05 12.92
N ALA A 105 -24.72 2.81 12.89
CA ALA A 105 -26.11 2.53 12.51
C ALA A 105 -26.95 2.14 13.73
N ASP A 106 -27.88 3.03 14.07
CA ASP A 106 -29.16 2.67 14.67
C ASP A 106 -30.22 2.50 13.56
N ASN A 107 -31.04 1.44 13.72
CA ASN A 107 -32.31 1.07 13.05
C ASN A 107 -32.29 0.72 11.54
N GLN A 108 -32.88 -0.36 11.00
CA GLN A 108 -33.67 -1.51 11.49
C GLN A 108 -33.69 -2.59 10.37
N ASN A 109 -33.46 -3.88 10.68
CA ASN A 109 -34.27 -5.05 10.30
C ASN A 109 -33.56 -6.37 10.72
N ASN A 110 -34.34 -7.35 11.19
CA ASN A 110 -33.84 -8.41 12.09
C ASN A 110 -32.89 -9.48 11.48
N GLU A 111 -32.66 -9.51 10.17
CA GLU A 111 -31.55 -10.29 9.57
C GLU A 111 -30.26 -9.47 9.42
N ASN A 112 -30.39 -8.16 9.25
CA ASN A 112 -29.27 -7.22 9.24
C ASN A 112 -28.64 -7.07 10.63
N LYS A 113 -29.40 -7.23 11.73
CA LYS A 113 -28.84 -7.18 13.09
C LYS A 113 -27.70 -8.17 13.35
N LYS A 114 -27.74 -9.40 12.81
CA LYS A 114 -26.61 -10.35 12.95
C LYS A 114 -25.42 -9.93 12.10
N ARG A 115 -25.64 -9.47 10.86
CA ARG A 115 -24.57 -8.96 9.98
C ARG A 115 -23.98 -7.66 10.49
N ASP A 116 -24.78 -6.76 11.05
CA ASP A 116 -24.38 -5.46 11.57
C ASP A 116 -23.77 -5.58 12.97
N HIS A 117 -24.24 -6.51 13.80
CA HIS A 117 -23.54 -6.88 15.04
C HIS A 117 -22.21 -7.56 14.73
N MET A 118 -22.14 -8.43 13.71
CA MET A 118 -20.90 -9.10 13.30
C MET A 118 -19.94 -8.12 12.60
N LYS A 119 -20.44 -7.16 11.82
CA LYS A 119 -19.69 -6.02 11.26
C LYS A 119 -19.21 -5.06 12.35
N GLY A 120 -20.04 -4.74 13.34
CA GLY A 120 -19.68 -3.90 14.49
C GLY A 120 -18.67 -4.57 15.43
N LEU A 121 -18.77 -5.90 15.63
CA LEU A 121 -17.75 -6.71 16.30
C LEU A 121 -16.44 -6.72 15.51
N ASN A 122 -16.51 -6.86 14.18
CA ASN A 122 -15.35 -6.85 13.29
C ASN A 122 -14.68 -5.46 13.29
N LEU A 123 -15.45 -4.38 13.24
CA LEU A 123 -14.94 -3.01 13.31
C LEU A 123 -14.27 -2.72 14.66
N LYS A 124 -14.90 -3.11 15.77
CA LYS A 124 -14.30 -2.97 17.11
C LYS A 124 -12.99 -3.77 17.22
N MET A 125 -12.96 -4.99 16.68
CA MET A 125 -11.75 -5.80 16.62
C MET A 125 -10.65 -5.14 15.77
N ASN A 126 -11.00 -4.59 14.61
CA ASN A 126 -10.06 -3.92 13.73
C ASN A 126 -9.44 -2.69 14.39
N VAL A 127 -10.22 -1.91 15.15
CA VAL A 127 -9.68 -0.79 15.94
C VAL A 127 -8.67 -1.28 16.98
N LEU A 128 -8.97 -2.37 17.70
CA LEU A 128 -8.04 -2.95 18.68
C LEU A 128 -6.78 -3.50 18.04
N LEU A 129 -6.91 -4.17 16.89
CA LEU A 129 -5.78 -4.65 16.09
C LEU A 129 -4.88 -3.49 15.68
N ILE A 130 -5.44 -2.41 15.15
CA ILE A 130 -4.65 -1.21 14.80
C ILE A 130 -3.95 -0.61 16.01
N GLN A 131 -4.62 -0.58 17.17
CA GLN A 131 -4.00 -0.10 18.40
C GLN A 131 -2.81 -0.99 18.81
N VAL A 132 -2.98 -2.32 18.77
CA VAL A 132 -1.92 -3.26 19.12
C VAL A 132 -0.76 -3.27 18.12
N LEU A 133 -1.05 -3.18 16.82
CA LEU A 133 -0.06 -3.21 15.74
C LEU A 133 0.74 -1.91 15.66
N ILE A 134 0.05 -0.77 15.78
CA ILE A 134 0.60 0.55 15.44
C ILE A 134 0.77 1.47 16.66
N ARG A 135 -0.14 1.43 17.65
CA ARG A 135 -0.15 2.42 18.74
C ARG A 135 0.66 2.01 19.97
N CYS A 136 0.58 0.75 20.41
CA CYS A 136 1.32 0.26 21.58
C CYS A 136 2.82 0.02 21.33
N ALA A 137 3.44 0.81 20.45
CA ALA A 137 4.79 0.60 19.97
C ALA A 137 5.88 1.05 20.95
N GLN A 138 5.58 1.99 21.85
CA GLN A 138 6.60 2.55 22.73
C GLN A 138 7.07 1.55 23.82
N ASP A 139 6.27 0.53 24.13
CA ASP A 139 6.57 -0.50 25.13
C ASP A 139 6.89 -1.89 24.55
N LYS A 140 6.93 -2.04 23.22
CA LYS A 140 7.05 -3.35 22.56
C LYS A 140 8.35 -3.51 21.77
N ASN A 141 8.81 -4.75 21.65
CA ASN A 141 10.00 -5.06 20.88
C ASN A 141 9.79 -4.70 19.40
N ARG A 142 10.60 -3.77 18.90
CA ARG A 142 10.59 -3.34 17.48
C ARG A 142 10.83 -4.49 16.50
N MET A 143 11.60 -5.49 16.92
CA MET A 143 11.92 -6.70 16.16
C MET A 143 10.93 -7.84 16.40
N GLU A 144 9.80 -7.58 17.05
CA GLU A 144 8.73 -8.56 17.14
C GLU A 144 8.23 -8.89 15.72
N VAL A 145 8.31 -10.15 15.32
CA VAL A 145 7.75 -10.62 14.05
C VAL A 145 6.24 -10.54 14.14
N LEU A 146 5.57 -9.77 13.28
CA LEU A 146 4.11 -9.64 13.26
C LEU A 146 3.48 -10.33 12.04
N PHE A 147 4.29 -10.58 11.01
CA PHE A 147 3.89 -11.35 9.85
C PHE A 147 5.04 -12.27 9.41
N GLU A 148 4.73 -13.54 9.24
CA GLU A 148 5.66 -14.56 8.74
C GLU A 148 4.90 -15.58 7.90
N THR A 149 5.51 -16.01 6.80
CA THR A 149 4.93 -17.01 5.90
C THR A 149 5.82 -18.24 5.79
N ASN A 150 5.21 -19.39 5.47
CA ASN A 150 5.96 -20.62 5.19
C ASN A 150 6.85 -20.56 3.94
N THR A 151 6.77 -19.47 3.18
CA THR A 151 7.58 -19.17 1.99
C THR A 151 8.73 -18.20 2.29
N GLY A 152 8.91 -17.83 3.57
CA GLY A 152 10.08 -17.07 4.06
C GLY A 152 9.92 -15.56 4.10
N GLU A 153 8.75 -15.01 3.79
CA GLU A 153 8.51 -13.56 3.97
C GLU A 153 8.30 -13.26 5.46
N ILE A 154 9.02 -12.26 5.98
CA ILE A 154 9.04 -11.85 7.38
C ILE A 154 8.92 -10.33 7.46
N MET A 155 8.02 -9.87 8.32
CA MET A 155 7.83 -8.45 8.63
C MET A 155 7.68 -8.24 10.14
N HIS A 156 8.44 -7.27 10.65
CA HIS A 156 8.53 -6.94 12.07
C HIS A 156 7.59 -5.79 12.45
N ARG A 157 7.46 -5.55 13.75
CA ARG A 157 6.68 -4.45 14.31
C ARG A 157 7.11 -3.09 13.75
N HIS A 158 8.41 -2.82 13.70
CA HIS A 158 8.89 -1.54 13.17
C HIS A 158 8.47 -1.30 11.71
N ASP A 159 8.26 -2.35 10.92
CA ASP A 159 7.76 -2.24 9.55
C ASP A 159 6.27 -1.87 9.54
N PHE A 160 5.46 -2.52 10.37
CA PHE A 160 4.04 -2.17 10.55
C PHE A 160 3.84 -0.74 11.04
N GLU A 161 4.76 -0.21 11.85
CA GLU A 161 4.69 1.18 12.33
C GLU A 161 4.79 2.21 11.20
N SER A 162 5.38 1.85 10.06
CA SER A 162 5.37 2.71 8.86
C SER A 162 3.95 2.94 8.30
N MET A 163 2.95 2.15 8.74
CA MET A 163 1.53 2.32 8.42
C MET A 163 0.83 3.39 9.27
N ARG A 164 1.55 4.13 10.12
CA ARG A 164 1.02 5.35 10.75
C ARG A 164 0.73 6.41 9.69
N PRO A 165 -0.26 7.30 9.88
CA PRO A 165 -0.44 8.47 9.03
C PRO A 165 0.88 9.24 8.85
N GLU A 166 1.07 9.86 7.69
CA GLU A 166 2.21 10.74 7.35
C GLU A 166 3.60 10.04 7.33
N HIS A 167 3.66 8.73 7.54
CA HIS A 167 4.91 7.97 7.45
C HIS A 167 5.08 7.34 6.07
N VAL A 168 6.28 7.38 5.51
CA VAL A 168 6.63 6.63 4.30
C VAL A 168 6.47 5.14 4.58
N ILE A 169 5.63 4.44 3.81
CA ILE A 169 5.40 3.00 3.98
C ILE A 169 6.70 2.24 3.72
N HIS A 170 7.06 1.36 4.64
CA HIS A 170 8.25 0.55 4.50
C HIS A 170 8.07 -0.52 3.41
N HIS A 171 9.11 -0.80 2.62
CA HIS A 171 9.05 -1.75 1.51
C HIS A 171 8.59 -3.15 1.91
N ARG A 172 8.87 -3.59 3.15
CA ARG A 172 8.41 -4.89 3.68
C ARG A 172 6.88 -5.00 3.76
N VAL A 173 6.18 -3.88 3.92
CA VAL A 173 4.71 -3.86 3.87
C VAL A 173 4.25 -4.15 2.44
N ILE A 174 4.89 -3.55 1.44
CA ILE A 174 4.60 -3.76 0.02
C ILE A 174 4.85 -5.23 -0.35
N ASP A 175 5.99 -5.78 0.08
CA ASP A 175 6.37 -7.18 -0.17
C ASP A 175 5.41 -8.17 0.51
N SER A 176 5.02 -7.90 1.75
CA SER A 176 4.04 -8.69 2.48
C SER A 176 2.67 -8.64 1.80
N TRP A 177 2.27 -7.48 1.30
CA TRP A 177 1.02 -7.32 0.55
C TRP A 177 1.04 -8.06 -0.78
N ALA A 178 2.15 -8.01 -1.54
CA ALA A 178 2.35 -8.82 -2.74
C ALA A 178 2.18 -10.32 -2.44
N THR A 179 2.74 -10.77 -1.32
CA THR A 179 2.65 -12.17 -0.86
C THR A 179 1.20 -12.58 -0.57
N VAL A 180 0.44 -11.72 0.13
CA VAL A 180 -0.99 -11.93 0.38
C VAL A 180 -1.77 -12.02 -0.94
N LEU A 181 -1.58 -11.07 -1.84
CA LEU A 181 -2.30 -11.05 -3.13
C LEU A 181 -1.98 -12.28 -3.98
N ASN A 182 -0.72 -12.72 -4.05
CA ASN A 182 -0.39 -13.93 -4.80
C ASN A 182 -1.05 -15.18 -4.21
N TYR A 183 -1.13 -15.28 -2.88
CA TYR A 183 -1.84 -16.39 -2.24
C TYR A 183 -3.33 -16.38 -2.58
N GLU A 184 -3.97 -15.20 -2.55
CA GLU A 184 -5.39 -15.06 -2.92
C GLU A 184 -5.63 -15.47 -4.39
N GLU A 185 -4.75 -15.03 -5.31
CA GLU A 185 -4.81 -15.41 -6.74
C GLU A 185 -4.68 -16.92 -6.92
N GLN A 186 -3.71 -17.56 -6.26
CA GLN A 186 -3.51 -19.01 -6.33
C GLN A 186 -4.70 -19.80 -5.76
N LYS A 187 -5.27 -19.33 -4.64
CA LYS A 187 -6.41 -19.98 -3.99
C LYS A 187 -7.70 -19.85 -4.80
N SER A 188 -7.89 -18.74 -5.50
CA SER A 188 -9.08 -18.49 -6.32
C SER A 188 -9.21 -19.47 -7.50
N LYS A 189 -8.10 -20.05 -7.97
CA LYS A 189 -8.00 -20.89 -9.18
C LYS A 189 -8.57 -20.23 -10.46
N SER A 190 -8.83 -18.92 -10.46
CA SER A 190 -9.36 -18.22 -11.63
C SER A 190 -8.23 -17.89 -12.59
N LYS A 191 -8.13 -18.65 -13.69
CA LYS A 191 -7.18 -18.37 -14.77
C LYS A 191 -7.82 -17.52 -15.88
N PRO A 192 -7.06 -16.64 -16.55
CA PRO A 192 -5.68 -16.27 -16.23
C PRO A 192 -5.60 -15.32 -15.01
N TYR A 193 -4.58 -15.49 -14.15
CA TYR A 193 -4.46 -14.79 -12.86
C TYR A 193 -3.36 -13.74 -12.85
N ARG A 194 -3.27 -12.92 -11.80
CA ARG A 194 -2.21 -11.89 -11.64
C ARG A 194 -1.07 -12.42 -10.79
N MET A 195 0.16 -12.00 -11.08
CA MET A 195 1.32 -12.27 -10.24
C MET A 195 2.01 -10.97 -9.82
N PHE A 196 2.32 -10.85 -8.53
CA PHE A 196 2.88 -9.66 -7.90
C PHE A 196 4.29 -9.95 -7.40
N LEU A 197 5.31 -9.37 -8.04
CA LEU A 197 6.70 -9.49 -7.59
C LEU A 197 7.01 -8.45 -6.51
N ASN A 198 7.87 -8.86 -5.58
CA ASN A 198 8.33 -8.02 -4.48
C ASN A 198 9.33 -6.95 -4.95
N THR A 199 9.55 -5.96 -4.09
CA THR A 199 10.43 -4.82 -4.35
C THR A 199 11.92 -5.22 -4.45
N LYS A 200 12.28 -6.41 -3.93
CA LYS A 200 13.65 -6.94 -3.94
C LYS A 200 14.16 -7.32 -5.34
N ILE A 201 13.27 -7.49 -6.32
CA ILE A 201 13.68 -7.84 -7.69
C ILE A 201 14.50 -6.71 -8.31
N MET A 202 13.98 -5.47 -8.28
CA MET A 202 14.64 -4.30 -8.86
C MET A 202 15.47 -3.57 -7.81
N SER A 203 16.76 -3.36 -8.09
CA SER A 203 17.66 -2.58 -7.23
C SER A 203 18.59 -1.70 -8.07
N SER A 204 19.34 -0.81 -7.41
CA SER A 204 20.36 0.04 -8.04
C SER A 204 21.41 -0.76 -8.82
N GLU A 205 21.73 -1.97 -8.38
CA GLU A 205 22.65 -2.88 -9.06
C GLU A 205 22.19 -3.24 -10.48
N LEU A 206 20.87 -3.37 -10.70
CA LEU A 206 20.30 -3.63 -12.02
C LEU A 206 20.27 -2.39 -12.92
N LEU A 207 20.70 -1.25 -12.39
CA LEU A 207 20.83 0.01 -13.12
C LEU A 207 22.29 0.46 -13.23
N ASP A 208 23.24 -0.30 -12.68
CA ASP A 208 24.66 0.01 -12.72
C ASP A 208 25.22 -0.14 -14.15
N GLU A 209 25.49 0.98 -14.81
CA GLU A 209 26.01 1.01 -16.18
C GLU A 209 27.47 0.54 -16.28
N THR A 210 28.18 0.41 -15.16
CA THR A 210 29.53 -0.20 -15.16
C THR A 210 29.48 -1.71 -15.37
N LYS A 211 28.34 -2.34 -15.09
CA LYS A 211 28.07 -3.76 -15.36
C LYS A 211 27.45 -3.93 -16.75
N SER A 212 27.88 -4.98 -17.43
CA SER A 212 27.28 -5.35 -18.72
C SER A 212 25.79 -5.67 -18.57
N PHE A 213 25.05 -5.61 -19.68
CA PHE A 213 23.64 -6.02 -19.68
C PHE A 213 23.47 -7.49 -19.26
N ASP A 214 24.41 -8.37 -19.63
CA ASP A 214 24.38 -9.79 -19.30
C ASP A 214 24.56 -10.04 -17.81
N GLU A 215 25.52 -9.36 -17.16
CA GLU A 215 25.73 -9.46 -15.71
C GLU A 215 24.50 -8.96 -14.93
N ARG A 216 23.94 -7.81 -15.31
CA ARG A 216 22.72 -7.29 -14.68
C ARG A 216 21.54 -8.23 -14.92
N PHE A 217 21.40 -8.76 -16.13
CA PHE A 217 20.35 -9.72 -16.42
C PHE A 217 20.48 -10.99 -15.58
N LEU A 218 21.70 -11.52 -15.38
CA LEU A 218 21.93 -12.69 -14.53
C LEU A 218 21.49 -12.43 -13.07
N THR A 219 21.77 -11.23 -12.54
CA THR A 219 21.27 -10.82 -11.23
C THR A 219 19.75 -10.77 -11.19
N PHE A 220 19.11 -10.18 -12.21
CA PHE A 220 17.64 -10.12 -12.30
C PHE A 220 17.04 -11.52 -12.35
N GLU A 221 17.57 -12.37 -13.21
CA GLU A 221 17.15 -13.75 -13.39
C GLU A 221 17.24 -14.55 -12.09
N THR A 222 18.40 -14.50 -11.42
CA THR A 222 18.61 -15.19 -10.14
C THR A 222 17.58 -14.76 -9.09
N ARG A 223 17.22 -13.47 -9.06
CA ARG A 223 16.21 -12.95 -8.12
C ARG A 223 14.81 -13.40 -8.47
N VAL A 224 14.44 -13.42 -9.75
CA VAL A 224 13.14 -13.94 -10.19
C VAL A 224 13.04 -15.45 -9.91
N ASP A 225 14.06 -16.22 -10.22
CA ASP A 225 14.09 -17.67 -9.96
C ASP A 225 13.98 -17.97 -8.46
N LYS A 226 14.72 -17.22 -7.62
CA LYS A 226 14.61 -17.32 -6.15
C LYS A 226 13.22 -16.92 -5.65
N PHE A 227 12.61 -15.90 -6.25
CA PHE A 227 11.26 -15.49 -5.90
C PHE A 227 10.24 -16.58 -6.25
N LEU A 228 10.32 -17.16 -7.46
CA LEU A 228 9.40 -18.20 -7.93
C LEU A 228 9.57 -19.52 -7.16
N SER A 229 10.78 -19.90 -6.78
CA SER A 229 11.01 -21.13 -6.01
C SER A 229 10.30 -21.12 -4.64
N ASN A 230 10.09 -19.93 -4.07
CA ASN A 230 9.34 -19.77 -2.82
C ASN A 230 7.83 -20.06 -2.96
N PHE A 231 7.26 -20.06 -4.18
CA PHE A 231 5.82 -20.30 -4.40
C PHE A 231 5.39 -21.77 -4.32
N LYS A 232 6.33 -22.71 -4.13
CA LYS A 232 6.07 -24.18 -4.04
C LYS A 232 5.23 -24.76 -5.19
N ALA A 233 5.15 -24.07 -6.34
CA ALA A 233 4.46 -24.49 -7.55
C ALA A 233 5.18 -23.95 -8.79
N ASP A 234 5.21 -24.73 -9.88
CA ASP A 234 5.73 -24.28 -11.16
C ASP A 234 4.80 -23.21 -11.74
N VAL A 235 5.30 -21.99 -11.87
CA VAL A 235 4.55 -20.88 -12.48
C VAL A 235 4.62 -21.01 -13.99
N ASP A 236 3.49 -21.33 -14.62
CA ASP A 236 3.33 -21.20 -16.08
C ASP A 236 2.91 -19.77 -16.42
N PHE A 237 3.82 -19.02 -17.06
CA PHE A 237 3.55 -17.66 -17.51
C PHE A 237 2.41 -17.57 -18.53
N ASN A 238 2.01 -18.67 -19.18
CA ASN A 238 0.84 -18.70 -20.06
C ASN A 238 -0.49 -18.63 -19.30
N ASP A 239 -0.50 -19.02 -18.03
CA ASP A 239 -1.66 -18.89 -17.13
C ASP A 239 -1.80 -17.50 -16.51
N LEU A 240 -0.83 -16.61 -16.76
CA LEU A 240 -0.81 -15.26 -16.20
C LEU A 240 -1.47 -14.26 -17.15
N LYS A 241 -2.35 -13.44 -16.56
CA LYS A 241 -2.95 -12.28 -17.20
C LYS A 241 -2.01 -11.08 -17.11
N LEU A 242 -1.57 -10.79 -15.89
CA LEU A 242 -0.73 -9.66 -15.54
C LEU A 242 0.45 -10.11 -14.70
N VAL A 243 1.60 -9.46 -14.92
CA VAL A 243 2.74 -9.52 -14.02
C VAL A 243 3.04 -8.11 -13.53
N VAL A 244 2.98 -7.92 -12.22
CA VAL A 244 3.06 -6.62 -11.54
C VAL A 244 4.37 -6.58 -10.77
N PHE A 245 5.25 -5.65 -11.12
CA PHE A 245 6.49 -5.39 -10.40
C PHE A 245 6.31 -4.16 -9.53
N SER A 246 6.44 -4.33 -8.22
CA SER A 246 6.48 -3.21 -7.27
C SER A 246 7.86 -2.58 -7.30
N ILE A 247 7.94 -1.28 -7.55
CA ILE A 247 9.19 -0.53 -7.58
C ILE A 247 9.27 0.37 -6.37
N HIS A 248 10.37 0.25 -5.63
CA HIS A 248 10.71 1.10 -4.51
C HIS A 248 12.13 1.63 -4.72
N ASN A 249 12.26 2.88 -5.18
CA ASN A 249 13.54 3.53 -5.47
C ASN A 249 13.64 4.87 -4.75
N GLY A 250 14.33 4.90 -3.61
CA GLY A 250 14.26 6.05 -2.69
C GLY A 250 12.81 6.30 -2.27
N ASP A 251 12.34 7.53 -2.43
CA ASP A 251 10.95 7.93 -2.12
C ASP A 251 9.94 7.60 -3.24
N GLN A 252 10.41 7.07 -4.38
CA GLN A 252 9.55 6.72 -5.50
C GLN A 252 8.98 5.31 -5.34
N MET A 253 7.66 5.25 -5.19
CA MET A 253 6.89 4.02 -5.07
C MET A 253 5.84 3.96 -6.17
N TYR A 254 6.01 3.04 -7.11
CA TYR A 254 5.04 2.81 -8.20
C TYR A 254 5.04 1.33 -8.62
N VAL A 255 4.12 0.95 -9.52
CA VAL A 255 4.15 -0.38 -10.13
C VAL A 255 4.40 -0.31 -11.64
N VAL A 256 5.15 -1.30 -12.15
CA VAL A 256 5.26 -1.58 -13.59
C VAL A 256 4.48 -2.86 -13.88
N VAL A 257 3.51 -2.77 -14.78
CA VAL A 257 2.60 -3.88 -15.09
C VAL A 257 2.79 -4.34 -16.53
N PHE A 258 3.03 -5.63 -16.68
CA PHE A 258 3.06 -6.34 -17.95
C PHE A 258 1.73 -7.05 -18.16
N ASN A 259 0.99 -6.65 -19.18
CA ASN A 259 -0.19 -7.40 -19.61
C ASN A 259 0.25 -8.48 -20.60
N LEU A 260 0.17 -9.73 -20.17
CA LEU A 260 0.58 -10.90 -20.93
C LEU A 260 -0.55 -11.44 -21.82
N THR A 261 -1.80 -11.02 -21.60
CA THR A 261 -2.93 -11.36 -22.49
C THR A 261 -2.95 -10.45 -23.71
N TYR A 262 -2.80 -9.14 -23.47
CA TYR A 262 -2.72 -8.11 -24.49
C TYR A 262 -1.37 -7.41 -24.31
N PRO A 263 -0.33 -7.78 -25.10
CA PRO A 263 1.03 -7.30 -24.91
C PRO A 263 1.10 -5.79 -24.75
N GLN A 264 1.28 -5.34 -23.51
CA GLN A 264 1.37 -3.94 -23.11
C GLN A 264 2.21 -3.84 -21.83
N VAL A 265 2.99 -2.77 -21.71
CA VAL A 265 3.75 -2.45 -20.51
C VAL A 265 3.37 -1.05 -20.06
N HIS A 266 2.92 -0.92 -18.82
CA HIS A 266 2.53 0.38 -18.30
C HIS A 266 2.96 0.60 -16.86
N ILE A 267 3.24 1.85 -16.55
CA ILE A 267 3.53 2.34 -15.21
C ILE A 267 2.21 2.80 -14.61
N ILE A 268 1.92 2.37 -13.39
CA ILE A 268 0.82 2.92 -12.59
C ILE A 268 1.43 3.61 -11.39
N ASP A 269 1.25 4.92 -11.37
CA ASP A 269 1.75 5.81 -10.32
C ASP A 269 0.75 6.96 -10.13
N SER A 270 0.74 7.51 -8.93
CA SER A 270 -0.05 8.66 -8.55
C SER A 270 0.44 9.96 -9.21
N ILE A 271 1.71 10.05 -9.57
CA ILE A 271 2.28 11.28 -10.11
C ILE A 271 1.88 11.57 -11.54
N LYS A 272 1.56 12.85 -11.77
CA LYS A 272 1.46 13.39 -13.13
C LYS A 272 2.86 13.71 -13.66
N THR A 273 3.36 12.86 -14.56
CA THR A 273 4.62 13.08 -15.27
C THR A 273 4.42 13.70 -16.66
N LYS A 274 5.38 14.55 -17.07
CA LYS A 274 5.50 15.03 -18.46
C LYS A 274 6.51 14.19 -19.28
N SER A 275 7.49 13.60 -18.60
CA SER A 275 8.56 12.80 -19.20
C SER A 275 8.83 11.57 -18.34
N LEU A 276 8.61 10.39 -18.90
CA LEU A 276 8.87 9.11 -18.22
C LEU A 276 10.34 8.97 -17.83
N GLU A 277 11.24 9.39 -18.72
CA GLU A 277 12.69 9.30 -18.50
C GLU A 277 13.14 10.22 -17.36
N GLU A 278 12.67 11.46 -17.31
CA GLU A 278 12.99 12.38 -16.21
C GLU A 278 12.43 11.89 -14.87
N THR A 279 11.28 11.20 -14.89
CA THR A 279 10.61 10.78 -13.64
C THR A 279 11.13 9.45 -13.12
N TYR A 280 11.33 8.46 -13.99
CA TYR A 280 11.62 7.07 -13.60
C TYR A 280 13.02 6.61 -14.03
N GLY A 281 13.74 7.44 -14.77
CA GLY A 281 15.01 7.09 -15.39
C GLY A 281 14.89 5.86 -16.29
N MET A 282 15.93 5.04 -16.27
CA MET A 282 15.99 3.81 -17.06
C MET A 282 15.24 2.64 -16.43
N THR A 283 14.76 2.77 -15.19
CA THR A 283 14.18 1.65 -14.41
C THR A 283 13.09 0.87 -15.18
N PRO A 284 12.05 1.52 -15.72
CA PRO A 284 10.97 0.79 -16.39
C PRO A 284 11.42 0.16 -17.71
N THR A 285 12.32 0.82 -18.43
CA THR A 285 12.86 0.33 -19.71
C THR A 285 13.79 -0.87 -19.50
N SER A 286 14.71 -0.79 -18.53
CA SER A 286 15.60 -1.90 -18.15
C SER A 286 14.81 -3.10 -17.66
N LEU A 287 13.83 -2.88 -16.76
CA LEU A 287 12.94 -3.95 -16.28
C LEU A 287 12.20 -4.64 -17.45
N LYS A 288 11.69 -3.87 -18.42
CA LYS A 288 11.07 -4.43 -19.62
C LYS A 288 12.03 -5.34 -20.40
N LEU A 289 13.27 -4.91 -20.60
CA LEU A 289 14.26 -5.71 -21.32
C LEU A 289 14.62 -6.98 -20.56
N TYR A 290 14.86 -6.88 -19.25
CA TYR A 290 15.18 -8.04 -18.42
C TYR A 290 14.03 -9.04 -18.39
N PHE A 291 12.80 -8.58 -18.17
CA PHE A 291 11.66 -9.49 -18.08
C PHE A 291 11.32 -10.15 -19.42
N ILE A 292 11.45 -9.44 -20.55
CA ILE A 292 11.30 -10.05 -21.87
C ILE A 292 12.34 -11.15 -22.09
N ARG A 293 13.61 -10.88 -21.78
CA ARG A 293 14.68 -11.88 -21.92
C ARG A 293 14.46 -13.08 -20.98
N TYR A 294 13.92 -12.85 -19.79
CA TYR A 294 13.53 -13.92 -18.86
C TYR A 294 12.42 -14.78 -19.46
N LEU A 295 11.35 -14.17 -20.01
CA LEU A 295 10.25 -14.89 -20.67
C LEU A 295 10.72 -15.75 -21.86
N GLU A 296 11.77 -15.33 -22.58
CA GLU A 296 12.36 -16.10 -23.69
C GLU A 296 12.97 -17.44 -23.26
N LYS A 297 13.29 -17.60 -21.98
CA LYS A 297 13.77 -18.87 -21.40
C LYS A 297 12.64 -19.76 -20.87
N THR A 298 11.40 -19.26 -20.86
CA THR A 298 10.23 -19.98 -20.35
C THR A 298 9.42 -20.61 -21.49
N THR A 299 8.37 -21.35 -21.16
CA THR A 299 7.38 -21.87 -22.12
C THR A 299 6.41 -20.80 -22.65
N PHE A 300 6.62 -19.52 -22.33
CA PHE A 300 5.71 -18.45 -22.70
C PHE A 300 5.61 -18.27 -24.23
N ILE A 301 4.38 -18.03 -24.72
CA ILE A 301 4.09 -17.96 -26.16
C ILE A 301 4.95 -16.90 -26.88
N VAL A 302 5.77 -17.36 -27.83
CA VAL A 302 6.72 -16.54 -28.62
C VAL A 302 6.06 -15.31 -29.28
N ASN A 303 4.84 -15.44 -29.79
CA ASN A 303 4.13 -14.30 -30.41
C ASN A 303 3.78 -13.20 -29.39
N LYS A 304 3.51 -13.56 -28.12
CA LYS A 304 3.27 -12.59 -27.06
C LYS A 304 4.57 -11.88 -26.65
N ILE A 305 5.70 -12.60 -26.63
CA ILE A 305 7.04 -12.02 -26.43
C ILE A 305 7.34 -10.97 -27.51
N LYS A 306 7.13 -11.31 -28.79
CA LYS A 306 7.29 -10.37 -29.91
C LYS A 306 6.41 -9.13 -29.74
N GLY A 307 5.16 -9.32 -29.30
CA GLY A 307 4.24 -8.24 -28.96
C GLY A 307 4.81 -7.31 -27.89
N LEU A 308 5.25 -7.87 -26.75
CA LEU A 308 5.83 -7.08 -25.64
C LEU A 308 7.07 -6.32 -26.09
N ARG A 309 7.94 -6.95 -26.88
CA ARG A 309 9.15 -6.34 -27.46
C ARG A 309 8.79 -5.09 -28.27
N SER A 310 7.76 -5.17 -29.11
CA SER A 310 7.31 -4.05 -29.97
C SER A 310 6.64 -2.90 -29.23
N THR A 311 6.09 -3.13 -28.04
CA THR A 311 5.41 -2.07 -27.27
C THR A 311 6.40 -1.11 -26.60
N THR A 312 6.02 0.15 -26.41
CA THR A 312 6.74 1.06 -25.50
C THR A 312 6.15 1.00 -24.10
N VAL A 313 6.96 1.31 -23.08
CA VAL A 313 6.45 1.54 -21.72
C VAL A 313 5.64 2.83 -21.72
N LYS A 314 4.44 2.82 -21.14
CA LYS A 314 3.54 3.98 -21.11
C LYS A 314 3.04 4.25 -19.69
N MET A 315 2.83 5.52 -19.37
CA MET A 315 2.08 5.88 -18.16
C MET A 315 0.61 5.49 -18.32
N MET A 316 0.04 4.83 -17.30
CA MET A 316 -1.40 4.64 -17.21
C MET A 316 -2.06 6.00 -16.98
N LYS A 317 -3.00 6.38 -17.84
CA LYS A 317 -3.81 7.57 -17.64
C LYS A 317 -4.90 7.27 -16.61
N ILE A 318 -4.82 7.94 -15.46
CA ILE A 318 -5.80 7.88 -14.37
C ILE A 318 -6.27 9.29 -14.01
N ASP A 319 -7.52 9.46 -13.61
CA ASP A 319 -8.12 10.81 -13.47
C ASP A 319 -7.69 11.53 -12.18
N TRP A 320 -7.20 10.78 -11.21
CA TRP A 320 -6.92 11.25 -9.86
C TRP A 320 -5.42 11.55 -9.59
N ASN A 321 -4.55 11.55 -10.62
CA ASN A 321 -3.13 11.86 -10.44
C ASN A 321 -2.86 13.16 -9.67
N THR A 322 -1.84 13.12 -8.80
CA THR A 322 -1.33 14.23 -8.00
C THR A 322 -0.18 14.96 -8.72
N LYS A 323 0.15 16.18 -8.27
CA LYS A 323 1.22 17.00 -8.87
C LYS A 323 2.59 16.83 -8.18
N LYS A 324 2.65 16.20 -7.01
CA LYS A 324 3.86 16.06 -6.20
C LYS A 324 3.91 14.66 -5.59
N LEU A 325 5.13 14.16 -5.37
CA LEU A 325 5.36 13.00 -4.51
C LEU A 325 4.85 13.34 -3.12
N THR A 326 4.12 12.42 -2.51
CA THR A 326 3.68 12.57 -1.13
C THR A 326 4.01 11.31 -0.34
N THR A 327 3.92 11.39 0.99
CA THR A 327 4.13 10.23 1.88
C THR A 327 3.15 9.08 1.62
N GLU A 328 2.07 9.37 0.87
CA GLU A 328 0.97 8.46 0.56
C GLU A 328 1.18 7.63 -0.73
N ASN A 329 2.33 7.78 -1.41
CA ASN A 329 2.62 7.03 -2.64
C ASN A 329 2.60 5.51 -2.40
N GLY A 330 3.00 5.07 -1.22
CA GLY A 330 2.99 3.66 -0.82
C GLY A 330 1.58 3.08 -0.74
N GLU A 331 0.62 3.83 -0.19
CA GLU A 331 -0.78 3.43 -0.07
C GLU A 331 -1.41 3.25 -1.45
N LEU A 332 -1.07 4.17 -2.35
CA LEU A 332 -1.56 4.12 -3.72
C LEU A 332 -0.93 2.96 -4.47
N LEU A 333 0.37 2.69 -4.27
CA LEU A 333 1.03 1.51 -4.81
C LEU A 333 0.30 0.22 -4.40
N ILE A 334 0.11 -0.01 -3.09
CA ILE A 334 -0.54 -1.24 -2.60
C ILE A 334 -2.01 -1.33 -3.04
N ARG A 335 -2.68 -0.18 -3.16
CA ARG A 335 -4.04 -0.08 -3.70
C ARG A 335 -4.11 -0.41 -5.19
N HIS A 336 -3.13 0.04 -5.98
CA HIS A 336 -3.02 -0.31 -7.40
C HIS A 336 -2.85 -1.80 -7.59
N MET A 337 -1.99 -2.43 -6.79
CA MET A 337 -1.80 -3.88 -6.82
C MET A 337 -3.12 -4.61 -6.54
N GLU A 338 -3.85 -4.20 -5.51
CA GLU A 338 -5.13 -4.82 -5.15
C GLU A 338 -6.18 -4.68 -6.28
N LYS A 339 -6.37 -3.44 -6.77
CA LYS A 339 -7.53 -3.08 -7.60
C LYS A 339 -7.33 -3.17 -9.10
N TYR A 340 -6.10 -3.22 -9.60
CA TYR A 340 -5.86 -3.26 -11.04
C TYR A 340 -5.98 -4.68 -11.58
N CYS A 341 -6.95 -4.90 -12.46
CA CYS A 341 -7.25 -6.18 -13.09
C CYS A 341 -7.12 -6.11 -14.63
N GLY A 342 -6.48 -5.08 -15.18
CA GLY A 342 -6.25 -4.94 -16.63
C GLY A 342 -7.28 -4.06 -17.32
N GLU A 343 -7.86 -3.13 -16.57
CA GLU A 343 -8.80 -2.12 -17.05
C GLU A 343 -8.20 -1.26 -18.15
N LYS A 344 -9.07 -0.75 -19.04
CA LYS A 344 -8.65 0.17 -20.10
C LYS A 344 -8.27 1.53 -19.52
N GLN A 345 -7.32 2.21 -20.17
CA GLN A 345 -6.91 3.58 -19.82
C GLN A 345 -8.11 4.51 -19.68
N GLY A 346 -8.12 5.35 -18.62
CA GLY A 346 -9.19 6.30 -18.33
C GLY A 346 -10.53 5.68 -17.94
N LYS A 347 -10.62 4.36 -17.74
CA LYS A 347 -11.85 3.68 -17.27
C LYS A 347 -11.69 3.01 -15.92
N TRP A 348 -10.52 3.14 -15.30
CA TRP A 348 -10.23 2.49 -14.03
C TRP A 348 -10.54 3.42 -12.88
N ASN A 349 -11.45 2.98 -12.01
CA ASN A 349 -11.76 3.64 -10.76
C ASN A 349 -11.02 2.92 -9.63
N VAL A 350 -10.07 3.61 -8.99
CA VAL A 350 -9.31 3.09 -7.84
C VAL A 350 -10.07 3.23 -6.51
N GLU A 351 -11.26 3.83 -6.55
CA GLU A 351 -12.09 4.20 -5.39
C GLU A 351 -11.38 5.22 -4.48
N MET A 352 -10.75 6.24 -5.07
CA MET A 352 -10.11 7.36 -4.36
C MET A 352 -10.58 8.71 -4.91
N GLU A 353 -10.82 9.66 -4.02
CA GLU A 353 -11.13 11.04 -4.37
C GLU A 353 -9.86 11.88 -4.59
N LYS A 354 -9.99 13.07 -5.19
CA LYS A 354 -8.86 13.93 -5.52
C LYS A 354 -8.87 15.23 -4.70
N GLY A 355 -7.80 15.46 -3.94
CA GLY A 355 -7.41 16.77 -3.40
C GLY A 355 -8.40 17.37 -2.39
N SER A 356 -8.93 16.56 -1.47
CA SER A 356 -9.92 16.95 -0.47
C SER A 356 -9.58 16.39 0.92
N ASP A 357 -10.15 16.98 1.99
CA ASP A 357 -10.14 16.43 3.36
C ASP A 357 -10.60 14.95 3.37
N VAL A 358 -11.45 14.55 2.41
CA VAL A 358 -11.94 13.18 2.25
C VAL A 358 -10.82 12.23 1.81
N GLN A 359 -9.91 12.68 0.95
CA GLN A 359 -8.79 11.88 0.48
C GLN A 359 -7.81 11.55 1.61
N ASP A 360 -7.52 12.51 2.49
CA ASP A 360 -6.66 12.31 3.67
C ASP A 360 -7.24 11.22 4.58
N VAL A 361 -8.56 11.28 4.80
CA VAL A 361 -9.26 10.24 5.55
C VAL A 361 -9.21 8.89 4.83
N GLN A 362 -9.32 8.85 3.49
CA GLN A 362 -9.16 7.62 2.70
C GLN A 362 -7.77 6.99 2.87
N PHE A 363 -6.69 7.79 2.95
CA PHE A 363 -5.35 7.25 3.19
C PHE A 363 -5.21 6.62 4.57
N VAL A 364 -5.72 7.28 5.62
CA VAL A 364 -5.74 6.70 6.98
C VAL A 364 -6.52 5.38 7.00
N LYS A 365 -7.65 5.33 6.29
CA LYS A 365 -8.48 4.13 6.16
C LYS A 365 -7.75 3.00 5.44
N LEU A 366 -7.06 3.29 4.33
CA LEU A 366 -6.29 2.29 3.60
C LEU A 366 -5.16 1.73 4.45
N ARG A 367 -4.43 2.57 5.18
CA ARG A 367 -3.40 2.12 6.13
C ARG A 367 -3.96 1.17 7.18
N ALA A 368 -5.11 1.51 7.77
CA ALA A 368 -5.78 0.63 8.72
C ALA A 368 -6.24 -0.69 8.06
N LEU A 369 -6.84 -0.61 6.88
CA LEU A 369 -7.32 -1.77 6.13
C LEU A 369 -6.19 -2.76 5.85
N TYR A 370 -5.09 -2.31 5.25
CA TYR A 370 -3.99 -3.19 4.87
C TYR A 370 -3.23 -3.73 6.08
N SER A 371 -3.06 -2.93 7.14
CA SER A 371 -2.45 -3.41 8.39
C SER A 371 -3.24 -4.57 8.98
N VAL A 372 -4.57 -4.45 9.08
CA VAL A 372 -5.44 -5.53 9.57
C VAL A 372 -5.42 -6.72 8.62
N LYS A 373 -5.57 -6.49 7.31
CA LYS A 373 -5.58 -7.57 6.31
C LYS A 373 -4.31 -8.40 6.38
N ILE A 374 -3.14 -7.78 6.34
CA ILE A 374 -1.85 -8.50 6.39
C ILE A 374 -1.70 -9.25 7.71
N ALA A 375 -1.91 -8.55 8.84
CA ALA A 375 -1.69 -9.14 10.16
C ALA A 375 -2.63 -10.31 10.48
N THR A 376 -3.84 -10.31 9.91
CA THR A 376 -4.87 -11.33 10.17
C THR A 376 -5.07 -12.31 9.02
N HIS A 377 -4.28 -12.20 7.95
CA HIS A 377 -4.39 -13.07 6.78
C HIS A 377 -4.09 -14.53 7.16
N GLU A 378 -4.74 -15.49 6.50
CA GLU A 378 -4.56 -16.92 6.79
C GLU A 378 -3.15 -17.46 6.46
N ILE A 379 -2.40 -16.73 5.64
CA ILE A 379 -0.99 -17.06 5.32
C ILE A 379 -0.03 -16.63 6.43
N ASN A 380 -0.47 -15.78 7.37
CA ASN A 380 0.37 -15.30 8.45
C ASN A 380 0.43 -16.34 9.57
N ASN A 381 1.62 -16.89 9.82
CA ASN A 381 1.89 -17.84 10.91
C ASN A 381 1.68 -17.24 12.31
N HIS A 382 1.60 -15.90 12.44
CA HIS A 382 1.39 -15.19 13.69
C HIS A 382 -0.05 -14.70 13.89
N LYS A 383 -0.97 -14.98 12.95
CA LYS A 383 -2.35 -14.48 12.96
C LYS A 383 -3.04 -14.69 14.31
N GLU A 384 -3.03 -15.93 14.83
CA GLU A 384 -3.74 -16.28 16.06
C GLU A 384 -3.19 -15.52 17.27
N ARG A 385 -1.87 -15.34 17.32
CA ARG A 385 -1.20 -14.59 18.39
C ARG A 385 -1.58 -13.12 18.34
N VAL A 386 -1.53 -12.49 17.16
CA VAL A 386 -1.90 -11.07 16.97
C VAL A 386 -3.36 -10.83 17.33
N ILE A 387 -4.27 -11.71 16.91
CA ILE A 387 -5.70 -11.61 17.25
C ILE A 387 -5.93 -11.77 18.76
N LYS A 388 -5.28 -12.77 19.39
CA LYS A 388 -5.39 -12.99 20.84
C LYS A 388 -4.92 -11.76 21.61
N GLU A 389 -3.81 -11.16 21.19
CA GLU A 389 -3.28 -9.95 21.81
C GLU A 389 -4.24 -8.76 21.71
N ALA A 390 -4.87 -8.55 20.54
CA ALA A 390 -5.91 -7.53 20.38
C ALA A 390 -7.14 -7.79 21.26
N ILE A 391 -7.54 -9.05 21.45
CA ILE A 391 -8.64 -9.43 22.36
C ILE A 391 -8.27 -9.10 23.80
N GLU A 392 -7.08 -9.48 24.26
CA GLU A 392 -6.60 -9.20 25.62
C GLU A 392 -6.47 -7.68 25.84
N PHE A 393 -5.92 -6.95 24.87
CA PHE A 393 -5.87 -5.50 24.90
C PHE A 393 -7.27 -4.88 25.01
N GLY A 394 -8.25 -5.48 24.34
CA GLY A 394 -9.66 -5.10 24.39
C GLY A 394 -10.30 -5.10 25.78
N LYS A 395 -9.75 -5.88 26.73
CA LYS A 395 -10.25 -6.02 28.11
C LYS A 395 -9.86 -4.84 29.01
N PHE A 396 -8.80 -4.10 28.67
CA PHE A 396 -8.45 -2.89 29.41
C PHE A 396 -9.52 -1.81 29.21
N ASP A 397 -9.72 -1.01 30.25
CA ASP A 397 -10.56 0.17 30.16
C ASP A 397 -9.98 1.16 29.13
N HIS A 398 -10.83 2.08 28.66
CA HIS A 398 -10.44 3.02 27.62
C HIS A 398 -9.30 3.98 28.04
N ALA A 399 -9.20 4.35 29.31
CA ALA A 399 -8.12 5.21 29.81
C ALA A 399 -6.79 4.45 29.87
N THR A 400 -6.81 3.18 30.24
CA THR A 400 -5.63 2.30 30.21
C THR A 400 -5.15 2.05 28.79
N ARG A 401 -6.05 1.74 27.85
CA ARG A 401 -5.69 1.63 26.42
C ARG A 401 -5.20 2.93 25.77
N LYS A 402 -5.48 4.09 26.37
CA LYS A 402 -4.98 5.40 25.92
C LYS A 402 -3.56 5.68 26.39
N ARG A 403 -3.06 4.96 27.40
CA ARG A 403 -1.74 5.15 28.00
C ARG A 403 -0.66 4.21 27.44
N CYS A 404 -1.09 3.11 26.81
CA CYS A 404 -0.25 2.22 26.01
C CYS A 404 -0.23 2.68 24.56
#